data_AF-A0A7X7NRJ4-F1
#
_entry.id   AF-A0A7X7NRJ4-F1
#
_cell.length_a   1.000
_cell.length_b   1.000
_cell.length_c   1.000
_cell.angle_alpha   90.00
_cell.angle_beta   90.00
_cell.angle_gamma   90.00
#
_symmetry.space_group_name_H-M   'P 1'
#
loop_
_entity.id
_entity.type
_entity.pdbx_description
1 polymer ?
#
loop_
_entity_poly.entity_id
_entity_poly.type
_entity_poly.pdbx_seq_one_letter_code
_entity_poly.pdbx_strand_id
1 'polypeptide(L)'
;MTALLSTATTALQAGTAPASTTSYLDGWTVTLLLTGFLAMVVCAVSGLNGHGPGRVTLGVTALLQLVVAVVFAVYLIRTFSGEHPIGPAWELWAYLVTVLMVPAVAWLWTRSDTSRWGTFVLALAGFVVAVMGARAAQLWHGVGFQ
;
A
#
# COMPACT_ATOMS: atom_id res chain seq x y z
N MET A 1 19.96 15.11 -47.89
CA MET A 1 19.04 14.10 -47.31
C MET A 1 19.63 13.32 -46.13
N THR A 2 20.95 13.32 -45.92
CA THR A 2 21.63 12.62 -44.81
C THR A 2 21.64 13.39 -43.47
N ALA A 3 21.50 14.72 -43.50
CA ALA A 3 21.52 15.56 -42.28
C ALA A 3 20.20 15.53 -41.47
N LEU A 4 19.07 15.21 -42.11
CA LEU A 4 17.75 15.14 -41.47
C LEU A 4 17.54 13.87 -40.65
N LEU A 5 18.29 12.79 -40.94
CA LEU A 5 18.23 11.58 -40.12
C LEU A 5 19.01 11.71 -38.81
N SER A 6 20.06 12.55 -38.76
CA SER A 6 20.88 12.70 -37.56
C SER A 6 20.16 13.47 -36.44
N THR A 7 19.37 14.49 -36.79
CA THR A 7 18.53 15.24 -35.83
C THR A 7 17.37 14.40 -35.27
N ALA A 8 16.85 13.45 -36.04
CA ALA A 8 15.80 12.54 -35.56
C ALA A 8 16.32 11.59 -34.47
N THR A 9 17.59 11.17 -34.55
CA THR A 9 18.22 10.33 -33.50
C THR A 9 18.51 11.12 -32.23
N THR A 10 18.80 12.43 -32.32
CA THR A 10 19.01 13.29 -31.15
C THR A 10 17.71 13.65 -30.43
N ALA A 11 16.58 13.73 -31.15
CA ALA A 11 15.26 13.99 -30.57
C ALA A 11 14.65 12.76 -29.85
N LEU A 12 15.03 11.54 -30.22
CA LEU A 12 14.75 10.32 -29.45
C LEU A 12 15.54 10.24 -28.13
N GLN A 13 16.55 11.11 -27.98
CA GLN A 13 17.30 11.34 -26.75
C GLN A 13 16.74 12.51 -25.91
N ALA A 14 15.55 13.02 -26.26
CA ALA A 14 14.80 13.94 -25.40
C ALA A 14 14.25 13.16 -24.20
N GLY A 15 15.17 12.81 -23.30
CA GLY A 15 14.96 12.43 -21.91
C GLY A 15 13.77 11.50 -21.66
N THR A 16 14.07 10.22 -21.47
CA THR A 16 13.44 9.46 -20.39
C THR A 16 13.61 10.31 -19.11
N ALA A 17 12.65 11.18 -18.82
CA ALA A 17 12.63 11.87 -17.55
C ALA A 17 12.73 10.75 -16.50
N PRO A 18 13.74 10.77 -15.62
CA PRO A 18 13.82 9.78 -14.57
C PRO A 18 12.45 9.78 -13.89
N ALA A 19 11.87 8.60 -13.67
CA ALA A 19 10.63 8.50 -12.91
C ALA A 19 10.83 9.37 -11.67
N SER A 20 10.06 10.46 -11.57
CA SER A 20 10.21 11.41 -10.47
C SER A 20 10.24 10.60 -9.17
N THR A 21 11.07 10.93 -8.18
CA THR A 21 11.16 10.15 -6.93
C THR A 21 9.78 9.86 -6.31
N THR A 22 8.81 10.71 -6.61
CA THR A 22 7.40 10.68 -6.19
C THR A 22 6.46 9.87 -7.10
N SER A 23 6.95 9.22 -8.17
CA SER A 23 6.12 8.54 -9.18
C SER A 23 5.28 7.41 -8.61
N TYR A 24 5.73 6.82 -7.50
CA TYR A 24 5.01 5.77 -6.77
C TYR A 24 3.94 6.31 -5.80
N LEU A 25 3.90 7.62 -5.52
CA LEU A 25 2.87 8.25 -4.70
C LEU A 25 1.64 8.59 -5.56
N ASP A 26 1.07 7.58 -6.18
CA ASP A 26 -0.18 7.73 -6.91
C ASP A 26 -1.39 7.76 -5.95
N GLY A 27 -2.56 8.13 -6.48
CA GLY A 27 -3.75 8.40 -5.66
C GLY A 27 -4.17 7.22 -4.78
N TRP A 28 -4.02 5.98 -5.26
CA TRP A 28 -4.36 4.80 -4.47
C TRP A 28 -3.30 4.51 -3.39
N THR A 29 -2.00 4.72 -3.67
CA THR A 29 -0.94 4.56 -2.66
C THR A 29 -1.13 5.57 -1.54
N VAL A 30 -1.37 6.83 -1.89
CA VAL A 30 -1.61 7.90 -0.91
C VAL A 30 -2.84 7.60 -0.07
N THR A 31 -3.93 7.14 -0.69
CA THR A 31 -5.16 6.75 0.03
C THR A 31 -4.88 5.62 1.02
N LEU A 32 -4.15 4.59 0.61
CA LEU A 32 -3.81 3.46 1.47
C LEU A 32 -2.89 3.86 2.63
N LEU A 33 -1.88 4.70 2.37
CA LEU A 33 -0.98 5.22 3.40
C LEU A 33 -1.71 6.04 4.44
N LEU A 34 -2.51 7.02 3.99
CA LEU A 34 -3.29 7.88 4.89
C LEU A 34 -4.27 7.05 5.72
N THR A 35 -4.96 6.09 5.10
CA THR A 35 -5.92 5.23 5.82
C THR A 35 -5.21 4.33 6.83
N GLY A 36 -4.07 3.74 6.46
CA GLY A 36 -3.28 2.88 7.36
C GLY A 36 -2.73 3.65 8.56
N PHE A 37 -2.14 4.83 8.35
CA PHE A 37 -1.65 5.68 9.43
C PHE A 37 -2.78 6.25 10.28
N LEU A 38 -3.91 6.63 9.68
CA LEU A 38 -5.08 7.06 10.44
C LEU A 38 -5.59 5.93 11.35
N ALA A 39 -5.69 4.72 10.82
CA ALA A 39 -6.07 3.54 11.60
C ALA A 39 -5.08 3.25 12.73
N MET A 40 -3.78 3.35 12.45
CA MET A 40 -2.73 3.23 13.46
C MET A 40 -2.93 4.24 14.60
N VAL A 41 -3.10 5.53 14.27
CA VAL A 41 -3.24 6.59 15.27
C VAL A 41 -4.50 6.39 16.10
N VAL A 42 -5.66 6.15 15.47
CA VAL A 42 -6.93 5.99 16.19
C VAL A 42 -6.86 4.80 17.16
N CYS A 43 -6.36 3.65 16.70
CA CYS A 43 -6.23 2.46 17.54
C CYS A 43 -5.15 2.65 18.62
N ALA A 44 -4.01 3.27 18.30
CA ALA A 44 -2.94 3.51 19.27
C ALA A 44 -3.41 4.42 20.40
N VAL A 45 -4.10 5.53 20.08
CA VAL A 45 -4.65 6.46 21.09
C VAL A 45 -5.68 5.73 21.97
N SER A 46 -6.55 4.92 21.40
CA SER A 46 -7.52 4.13 22.17
C SER A 46 -6.84 3.12 23.10
N GLY A 47 -5.78 2.43 22.64
CA GLY A 47 -5.00 1.49 23.44
C GLY A 47 -4.21 2.17 24.56
N LEU A 48 -3.63 3.34 24.30
CA LEU A 48 -2.94 4.17 25.30
C LEU A 48 -3.90 4.68 26.38
N ASN A 49 -5.15 4.97 26.02
CA ASN A 49 -6.19 5.33 26.98
C ASN A 49 -6.72 4.11 27.79
N GLY A 50 -6.12 2.92 27.63
CA GLY A 50 -6.47 1.71 28.37
C GLY A 50 -7.74 1.02 27.91
N HIS A 51 -8.34 1.44 26.79
CA HIS A 51 -9.57 0.86 26.28
C HIS A 51 -9.29 -0.39 25.44
N GLY A 52 -10.07 -1.45 25.67
CA GLY A 52 -10.13 -2.60 24.78
C GLY A 52 -10.73 -2.26 23.40
N PRO A 53 -10.79 -3.24 22.48
CA PRO A 53 -11.30 -3.03 21.12
C PRO A 53 -12.77 -2.59 21.15
N GLY A 54 -13.03 -1.34 20.79
CA GLY A 54 -14.36 -0.74 20.78
C GLY A 54 -14.98 -0.69 19.38
N ARG A 55 -16.24 -0.23 19.30
CA ARG A 55 -16.96 -0.07 18.01
C ARG A 55 -16.19 0.81 17.02
N VAL A 56 -15.51 1.86 17.50
CA VAL A 56 -14.72 2.77 16.67
C VAL A 56 -13.48 2.07 16.13
N THR A 57 -12.68 1.40 16.96
CA THR A 57 -11.42 0.75 16.51
C THR A 57 -11.71 -0.41 15.55
N LEU A 58 -12.77 -1.18 15.82
CA LEU A 58 -13.23 -2.23 14.92
C LEU A 58 -13.79 -1.65 13.61
N GLY A 59 -14.55 -0.56 13.67
CA GLY A 59 -15.08 0.13 12.49
C GLY A 59 -13.98 0.72 11.61
N VAL A 60 -12.96 1.34 12.22
CA VAL A 60 -11.78 1.87 11.52
C VAL A 60 -10.95 0.75 10.89
N THR A 61 -10.78 -0.37 11.59
CA THR A 61 -10.10 -1.56 11.02
C THR A 61 -10.89 -2.16 9.85
N ALA A 62 -12.22 -2.21 9.96
CA ALA A 62 -13.08 -2.68 8.86
C ALA A 62 -13.01 -1.74 7.64
N LEU A 63 -13.00 -0.42 7.86
CA LEU A 63 -12.80 0.57 6.80
C LEU A 63 -11.43 0.38 6.13
N LEU A 64 -10.37 0.18 6.91
CA LEU A 64 -9.04 -0.12 6.40
C LEU A 64 -9.04 -1.39 5.53
N GLN A 65 -9.70 -2.46 5.98
CA GLN A 65 -9.84 -3.70 5.22
C GLN A 65 -10.53 -3.47 3.87
N LEU A 66 -11.57 -2.63 3.82
CA LEU A 66 -12.25 -2.28 2.57
C LEU A 66 -11.34 -1.51 1.62
N VAL A 67 -10.62 -0.50 2.12
CA VAL A 67 -9.66 0.28 1.31
C VAL A 67 -8.57 -0.64 0.73
N VAL A 68 -8.01 -1.51 1.55
CA VAL A 68 -7.00 -2.48 1.11
C VAL A 68 -7.56 -3.43 0.04
N ALA A 69 -8.79 -3.92 0.21
CA ALA A 69 -9.42 -4.79 -0.78
C ALA A 69 -9.61 -4.08 -2.13
N VAL A 70 -10.00 -2.80 -2.12
CA VAL A 70 -10.11 -1.98 -3.33
C VAL A 70 -8.74 -1.82 -3.99
N VAL A 71 -7.69 -1.48 -3.24
CA VAL A 71 -6.34 -1.34 -3.79
C VAL A 71 -5.85 -2.66 -4.39
N PHE A 72 -6.04 -3.78 -3.70
CA PHE A 72 -5.72 -5.11 -4.21
C PHE A 72 -6.44 -5.39 -5.55
N ALA A 73 -7.73 -5.06 -5.63
CA ALA A 73 -8.51 -5.22 -6.86
C ALA A 73 -8.00 -4.33 -8.00
N VAL A 74 -7.57 -3.11 -7.72
CA VAL A 74 -6.94 -2.22 -8.73
C VAL A 74 -5.69 -2.88 -9.32
N TYR A 75 -4.80 -3.41 -8.48
CA TYR A 75 -3.62 -4.14 -8.93
C TYR A 75 -3.95 -5.37 -9.79
N LEU A 76 -4.99 -6.11 -9.38
CA LEU A 76 -5.51 -7.26 -10.11
C LEU A 76 -6.00 -6.86 -11.51
N ILE A 77 -6.83 -5.81 -11.60
CA ILE A 77 -7.37 -5.30 -12.86
C ILE A 77 -6.26 -4.82 -13.80
N ARG A 78 -5.26 -4.09 -13.27
CA ARG A 78 -4.11 -3.62 -14.06
C ARG A 78 -3.31 -4.80 -14.63
N THR A 79 -3.07 -5.82 -13.81
CA THR A 79 -2.38 -7.04 -14.24
C THR A 79 -3.14 -7.77 -15.34
N PHE A 80 -4.46 -7.92 -15.22
CA PHE A 80 -5.28 -8.55 -16.26
C PHE A 80 -5.47 -7.69 -17.52
N SER A 81 -5.24 -6.38 -17.40
CA SER A 81 -5.24 -5.44 -18.53
C SER A 81 -3.91 -5.44 -19.31
N GLY A 82 -2.93 -6.26 -18.91
CA GLY A 82 -1.64 -6.43 -19.59
C GLY A 82 -0.53 -5.51 -19.07
N GLU A 83 -0.77 -4.74 -18.01
CA GLU A 83 0.30 -4.03 -17.29
C GLU A 83 1.04 -5.02 -16.37
N HIS A 84 2.36 -4.92 -16.32
CA HIS A 84 3.18 -5.76 -15.44
C HIS A 84 4.00 -4.90 -14.49
N PRO A 85 4.23 -5.37 -13.25
CA PRO A 85 5.14 -4.70 -12.33
C PRO A 85 6.55 -4.66 -12.92
N ILE A 86 7.27 -3.57 -12.66
CA ILE A 86 8.67 -3.43 -13.10
C ILE A 86 9.57 -4.41 -12.32
N GLY A 87 9.26 -4.66 -11.04
CA GLY A 87 9.97 -5.66 -10.24
C GLY A 87 9.40 -7.08 -10.31
N PRO A 88 10.01 -8.03 -9.58
CA PRO A 88 9.56 -9.43 -9.55
C PRO A 88 8.10 -9.56 -9.09
N ALA A 89 7.26 -10.12 -9.96
CA ALA A 89 5.82 -10.24 -9.71
C ALA A 89 5.48 -11.05 -8.44
N TRP A 90 6.24 -12.10 -8.13
CA TRP A 90 5.99 -12.92 -6.94
C TRP A 90 6.17 -12.13 -5.64
N GLU A 91 7.12 -11.19 -5.59
CA GLU A 91 7.38 -10.33 -4.44
C GLU A 91 6.20 -9.37 -4.25
N LEU A 92 5.65 -8.83 -5.35
CA LEU A 92 4.50 -7.93 -5.33
C LEU A 92 3.28 -8.63 -4.76
N TRP A 93 2.95 -9.80 -5.29
CA TRP A 93 1.79 -10.55 -4.86
C TRP A 93 1.92 -11.01 -3.40
N ALA A 94 3.12 -11.37 -2.95
CA ALA A 94 3.38 -11.67 -1.55
C ALA A 94 3.10 -10.46 -0.64
N TYR A 95 3.55 -9.26 -1.01
CA TYR A 95 3.22 -8.04 -0.27
C TYR A 95 1.73 -7.73 -0.29
N LEU A 96 1.09 -7.74 -1.46
CA LEU A 96 -0.33 -7.41 -1.61
C LEU A 96 -1.24 -8.36 -0.83
N VAL A 97 -0.96 -9.67 -0.87
CA VAL A 97 -1.69 -10.66 -0.06
C VAL A 97 -1.46 -10.43 1.43
N THR A 98 -0.23 -10.12 1.85
CA THR A 98 0.06 -9.78 3.26
C THR A 98 -0.72 -8.56 3.71
N VAL A 99 -0.69 -7.48 2.94
CA VAL A 99 -1.43 -6.25 3.21
C VAL A 99 -2.94 -6.54 3.33
N LEU A 100 -3.49 -7.40 2.47
CA LEU A 100 -4.90 -7.81 2.50
C LEU A 100 -5.28 -8.64 3.73
N MET A 101 -4.39 -9.52 4.19
CA MET A 101 -4.66 -10.44 5.29
C MET A 101 -4.46 -9.82 6.68
N VAL A 102 -3.50 -8.90 6.83
CA VAL A 102 -3.13 -8.32 8.12
C VAL A 102 -4.31 -7.69 8.87
N PRO A 103 -5.13 -6.79 8.29
CA PRO A 103 -6.26 -6.21 9.02
C PRO A 103 -7.34 -7.25 9.36
N ALA A 104 -7.58 -8.24 8.50
CA ALA A 104 -8.54 -9.31 8.75
C ALA A 104 -8.11 -10.20 9.93
N VAL A 105 -6.84 -10.60 9.97
CA VAL A 105 -6.27 -11.39 11.06
C VAL A 105 -6.27 -10.59 12.36
N ALA A 106 -5.88 -9.31 12.31
CA ALA A 106 -5.92 -8.45 13.50
C ALA A 106 -7.35 -8.26 14.02
N TRP A 107 -8.32 -8.11 13.13
CA TRP A 107 -9.73 -8.02 13.53
C TRP A 107 -10.24 -9.32 14.16
N LEU A 108 -9.85 -10.49 13.62
CA LEU A 108 -10.15 -11.79 14.23
C LEU A 108 -9.48 -11.95 15.60
N TRP A 109 -8.24 -11.48 15.76
CA TRP A 109 -7.49 -11.52 17.02
C TRP A 109 -8.26 -10.86 18.17
N THR A 110 -8.93 -9.73 17.90
CA THR A 110 -9.68 -9.00 18.95
C THR A 110 -10.87 -9.77 19.53
N ARG A 111 -11.32 -10.86 18.87
CA ARG A 111 -12.33 -11.75 19.47
C ARG A 111 -11.76 -12.60 20.58
N SER A 112 -10.49 -12.98 20.47
CA SER A 112 -9.78 -13.78 21.46
C SER A 112 -9.20 -12.92 22.57
N ASP A 113 -8.74 -11.71 22.24
CA ASP A 113 -8.20 -10.75 23.20
C ASP A 113 -8.93 -9.40 23.13
N THR A 114 -9.78 -9.16 24.13
CA THR A 114 -10.58 -7.93 24.29
C THR A 114 -9.90 -6.89 25.20
N SER A 115 -8.67 -7.14 25.64
CA SER A 115 -7.92 -6.20 26.47
C SER A 115 -7.34 -5.04 25.64
N ARG A 116 -6.73 -4.05 26.31
CA ARG A 116 -6.00 -2.96 25.64
C ARG A 116 -4.94 -3.46 24.65
N TRP A 117 -4.42 -4.69 24.82
CA TRP A 117 -3.45 -5.30 23.92
C TRP A 117 -4.06 -5.65 22.57
N GLY A 118 -5.32 -6.09 22.52
CA GLY A 118 -6.05 -6.28 21.27
C GLY A 118 -6.14 -4.97 20.45
N THR A 119 -6.31 -3.83 21.11
CA THR A 119 -6.33 -2.52 20.45
C THR A 119 -4.96 -2.13 19.88
N PHE A 120 -3.87 -2.45 20.58
CA PHE A 120 -2.52 -2.24 20.04
C PHE A 120 -2.23 -3.11 18.82
N VAL A 121 -2.75 -4.35 18.78
CA VAL A 121 -2.64 -5.21 17.59
C VAL A 121 -3.35 -4.58 16.39
N LEU A 122 -4.52 -3.97 16.57
CA LEU A 122 -5.19 -3.22 15.50
C LEU A 122 -4.36 -2.02 15.01
N ALA A 123 -3.71 -1.31 15.93
CA ALA A 123 -2.83 -0.19 15.58
C ALA A 123 -1.62 -0.65 14.76
N LEU A 124 -0.98 -1.74 15.19
CA LEU A 124 0.15 -2.34 14.48
C LEU A 124 -0.27 -2.85 13.09
N ALA A 125 -1.47 -3.42 12.96
CA ALA A 125 -2.00 -3.83 11.67
C ALA A 125 -2.13 -2.64 10.70
N GLY A 126 -2.65 -1.50 11.16
CA GLY A 126 -2.71 -0.27 10.35
C GLY A 126 -1.34 0.23 9.90
N PHE A 127 -0.36 0.19 10.80
CA PHE A 127 1.03 0.56 10.50
C PHE A 127 1.66 -0.37 9.46
N VAL A 128 1.54 -1.68 9.64
CA VAL A 128 2.09 -2.69 8.72
C VAL A 128 1.48 -2.54 7.33
N VAL A 129 0.17 -2.32 7.24
CA VAL A 129 -0.53 -2.07 5.97
C VAL A 129 0.04 -0.85 5.25
N ALA A 130 0.28 0.26 5.96
CA ALA A 130 0.85 1.46 5.36
C ALA A 130 2.26 1.20 4.79
N VAL A 131 3.16 0.62 5.58
CA VAL A 131 4.55 0.37 5.18
C VAL A 131 4.64 -0.65 4.05
N MET A 132 3.95 -1.78 4.18
CA MET A 132 3.96 -2.84 3.17
C MET A 132 3.28 -2.39 1.87
N GLY A 133 2.23 -1.56 1.96
CA GLY A 133 1.59 -0.95 0.81
C GLY A 133 2.52 -0.01 0.04
N ALA A 134 3.28 0.85 0.74
CA ALA A 134 4.31 1.67 0.11
C ALA A 134 5.37 0.80 -0.58
N ARG A 135 5.75 -0.34 0.02
CA ARG A 135 6.72 -1.23 -0.61
C ARG A 135 6.16 -1.88 -1.89
N ALA A 136 4.91 -2.32 -1.87
CA ALA A 136 4.23 -2.83 -3.07
C ALA A 136 4.15 -1.76 -4.18
N ALA A 137 3.91 -0.50 -3.81
CA ALA A 137 3.93 0.62 -4.75
C ALA A 137 5.31 0.80 -5.39
N GLN A 138 6.38 0.84 -4.59
CA GLN A 138 7.75 0.96 -5.10
C GLN A 138 8.09 -0.17 -6.07
N LEU A 139 7.66 -1.40 -5.79
CA LEU A 139 7.90 -2.56 -6.63
C LEU A 139 7.16 -2.50 -7.98
N TRP A 140 5.94 -1.96 -7.97
CA TRP A 140 5.21 -1.68 -9.21
C TRP A 140 5.91 -0.64 -10.09
N HIS A 141 6.40 0.44 -9.45
CA HIS A 141 7.01 1.59 -10.11
C HIS A 141 8.54 1.49 -10.31
N GLY A 142 9.17 0.41 -9.88
CA GLY A 142 10.61 0.17 -10.08
C GLY A 142 11.54 1.04 -9.22
N VAL A 143 11.05 1.56 -8.08
CA VAL A 143 11.82 2.46 -7.23
C VAL A 143 12.84 1.68 -6.41
N GLY A 144 14.13 1.93 -6.66
CA GLY A 144 15.25 1.36 -5.89
C GLY A 144 15.90 0.09 -6.46
N PHE A 145 15.70 -0.23 -7.74
CA PHE A 145 16.21 -1.46 -8.40
C PHE A 145 17.43 -1.21 -9.30
N GLN A 146 18.31 -0.33 -8.84
CA GLN A 146 19.58 -0.03 -9.50
C GLN A 146 20.70 -0.98 -9.06
#